data_AF-A0A085LER7-F1
#
_entry.id   AF-A0A085LER7-F1
#
_cell.length_a   1.000
_cell.length_b   1.000
_cell.length_c   1.000
_cell.angle_alpha   90.00
_cell.angle_beta   90.00
_cell.angle_gamma   90.00
#
_symmetry.space_group_name_H-M   'P 1'
#
loop_
_entity.id
_entity.type
_entity.pdbx_description
1 polymer ?
#
loop_
_entity_poly.entity_id
_entity_poly.type
_entity_poly.pdbx_seq_one_letter_code
_entity_poly.pdbx_strand_id
1 'polypeptide(L)'
;PPRAWADRDPGAAARLDAARGVVQELAERYALPVENVLQPDALRRLCWTPPEPADAAGIAAFLRGRGAREWQVGLVAEPLADAFERSGER
;
A
#
# COMPACT_ATOMS: atom_id res chain seq x y z
N PRO A 1 14.98 -12.64 -2.71
CA PRO A 1 15.34 -12.03 -4.01
C PRO A 1 14.11 -11.42 -4.73
N PRO A 2 14.16 -10.15 -5.15
CA PRO A 2 13.02 -9.39 -5.70
C PRO A 2 12.51 -9.88 -7.07
N ARG A 3 13.23 -10.77 -7.77
CA ARG A 3 12.76 -11.39 -9.03
C ARG A 3 11.58 -12.35 -8.86
N ALA A 4 11.32 -12.85 -7.65
CA ALA A 4 10.26 -13.84 -7.42
C ALA A 4 8.82 -13.26 -7.36
N TRP A 5 8.65 -11.94 -7.46
CA TRP A 5 7.35 -11.29 -7.32
C TRP A 5 6.56 -11.21 -8.63
N ALA A 6 7.16 -10.63 -9.67
CA ALA A 6 6.52 -10.54 -10.99
C ALA A 6 6.22 -11.92 -11.62
N ASP A 7 7.05 -12.92 -11.33
CA ASP A 7 6.88 -14.28 -11.85
C ASP A 7 5.77 -15.09 -11.12
N ARG A 8 5.33 -14.65 -9.93
CA ARG A 8 4.33 -15.40 -9.12
C ARG A 8 2.95 -14.76 -9.09
N ASP A 9 2.88 -13.43 -9.14
CA ASP A 9 1.61 -12.70 -9.14
C ASP A 9 1.79 -11.33 -9.83
N PRO A 10 1.41 -11.22 -11.12
CA PRO A 10 1.43 -9.96 -11.86
C PRO A 10 0.55 -8.87 -11.24
N GLY A 11 -0.57 -9.25 -10.59
CA GLY A 11 -1.46 -8.33 -9.89
C GLY A 11 -0.75 -7.70 -8.69
N ALA A 12 -0.05 -8.52 -7.89
CA ALA A 12 0.74 -8.03 -6.76
C ALA A 12 1.84 -7.06 -7.19
N ALA A 13 2.48 -7.32 -8.33
CA ALA A 13 3.48 -6.41 -8.90
C ALA A 13 2.86 -5.06 -9.32
N ALA A 14 1.70 -5.09 -9.99
CA ALA A 14 0.97 -3.88 -10.38
C ALA A 14 0.50 -3.06 -9.16
N ARG A 15 -0.08 -3.72 -8.15
CA ARG A 15 -0.45 -3.09 -6.86
C ARG A 15 0.74 -2.40 -6.20
N LEU A 16 1.87 -3.09 -6.15
CA LEU A 16 3.08 -2.57 -5.53
C LEU A 16 3.61 -1.33 -6.25
N ASP A 17 3.64 -1.35 -7.58
CA ASP A 17 4.11 -0.21 -8.37
C ASP A 17 3.22 1.03 -8.12
N ALA A 18 1.91 0.85 -8.23
CA ALA A 18 0.93 1.92 -7.96
C ALA A 18 1.04 2.44 -6.52
N ALA A 19 1.15 1.54 -5.54
CA ALA A 19 1.22 1.90 -4.13
C ALA A 19 2.53 2.60 -3.76
N ARG A 20 3.66 2.29 -4.42
CA ARG A 20 4.91 3.03 -4.24
C ARG A 20 4.77 4.48 -4.69
N GLY A 21 4.11 4.72 -5.82
CA GLY A 21 3.82 6.07 -6.30
C GLY A 21 3.06 6.90 -5.25
N VAL A 22 1.98 6.33 -4.71
CA VAL A 22 1.18 6.97 -3.65
C VAL A 22 2.01 7.34 -2.42
N VAL A 23 2.79 6.39 -1.87
CA VAL A 23 3.57 6.66 -0.65
C VAL A 23 4.67 7.69 -0.91
N GLN A 24 5.28 7.68 -2.10
CA GLN A 24 6.27 8.66 -2.53
C GLN A 24 5.67 10.08 -2.63
N GLU A 25 4.51 10.22 -3.26
CA GLU A 25 3.79 11.50 -3.36
C GLU A 25 3.39 12.06 -1.99
N LEU A 26 2.94 11.20 -1.08
CA LEU A 26 2.61 11.58 0.29
C LEU A 26 3.87 11.99 1.08
N ALA A 27 4.98 11.26 0.93
CA ALA A 27 6.25 11.61 1.56
C ALA A 27 6.72 13.01 1.12
N GLU A 28 6.62 13.31 -0.17
CA GLU A 28 6.97 14.62 -0.73
C GLU A 28 6.02 15.73 -0.25
N ARG A 29 4.70 15.48 -0.30
CA ARG A 29 3.67 16.45 0.14
C ARG A 29 3.86 16.88 1.59
N TYR A 30 4.23 15.95 2.46
CA TYR A 30 4.37 16.22 3.91
C TYR A 30 5.82 16.44 4.34
N ALA A 31 6.78 16.43 3.41
CA ALA A 31 8.22 16.53 3.68
C ALA A 31 8.70 15.52 4.74
N LEU A 32 8.28 14.26 4.61
CA LEU A 32 8.62 13.16 5.51
C LEU A 32 9.46 12.10 4.78
N PRO A 33 10.35 11.38 5.49
CA PRO A 33 10.89 10.12 4.99
C PRO A 33 9.77 9.13 4.63
N VAL A 34 9.94 8.38 3.54
CA VAL A 34 8.93 7.43 3.03
C VAL A 34 8.55 6.38 4.08
N GLU A 35 9.52 5.93 4.87
CA GLU A 35 9.34 5.00 5.97
C GLU A 35 8.51 5.58 7.12
N ASN A 36 8.50 6.91 7.28
CA ASN A 36 7.63 7.58 8.25
C ASN A 36 6.19 7.63 7.76
N VAL A 37 5.95 7.68 6.46
CA VAL A 37 4.59 7.58 5.89
C VAL A 37 4.07 6.14 6.02
N LEU A 38 4.83 5.17 5.52
CA LEU A 38 4.47 3.76 5.62
C LEU A 38 5.71 2.86 5.56
N GLN A 39 5.78 1.89 6.47
CA GLN A 39 6.88 0.94 6.50
C GLN A 39 6.93 0.12 5.20
N PRO A 40 8.10 0.00 4.53
CA PRO A 40 8.21 -0.76 3.28
C PRO A 40 7.73 -2.21 3.38
N ASP A 41 7.91 -2.89 4.53
CA ASP A 41 7.38 -4.24 4.72
C ASP A 41 5.84 -4.27 4.72
N ALA A 42 5.20 -3.31 5.41
CA ALA A 42 3.74 -3.22 5.45
C ALA A 42 3.15 -3.01 4.06
N LEU A 43 3.74 -2.11 3.27
CA LEU A 43 3.36 -1.89 1.87
C LEU A 43 3.50 -3.17 1.04
N ARG A 44 4.64 -3.86 1.16
CA ARG A 44 4.89 -5.09 0.41
C ARG A 44 3.89 -6.19 0.75
N ARG A 45 3.57 -6.35 2.04
CA ARG A 45 2.60 -7.34 2.51
C ARG A 45 1.18 -7.01 2.05
N LEU A 46 0.81 -5.73 2.09
CA LEU A 46 -0.49 -5.27 1.62
C LEU A 46 -0.69 -5.60 0.14
N CYS A 47 0.33 -5.34 -0.69
CA CYS A 47 0.28 -5.67 -2.10
C CYS A 47 0.30 -7.19 -2.35
N TRP A 48 0.92 -7.98 -1.48
CA TRP A 48 0.96 -9.44 -1.65
C TRP A 48 -0.33 -10.16 -1.21
N THR A 49 -0.94 -9.67 -0.14
CA THR A 49 -2.18 -10.21 0.44
C THR A 49 -3.11 -9.05 0.77
N PRO A 50 -3.72 -8.43 -0.25
CA PRO A 50 -4.68 -7.36 -0.01
C PRO A 50 -5.89 -7.90 0.77
N PRO A 51 -6.54 -7.06 1.59
CA PRO A 51 -7.83 -7.39 2.18
C PRO A 51 -8.90 -7.50 1.08
N GLU A 52 -9.99 -8.23 1.37
CA GLU A 52 -11.15 -8.38 0.49
C GLU A 52 -12.39 -7.89 1.26
N PRO A 53 -13.05 -6.78 0.85
CA PRO A 53 -12.68 -5.91 -0.26
C PRO A 53 -11.40 -5.11 0.02
N ALA A 54 -10.70 -4.72 -1.06
CA ALA A 54 -9.47 -3.93 -1.01
C ALA A 54 -9.75 -2.42 -0.86
N ASP A 55 -10.79 -2.07 -0.12
CA ASP A 55 -11.23 -0.69 0.10
C ASP A 55 -10.44 0.00 1.22
N ALA A 56 -10.71 1.30 1.42
CA ALA A 56 -10.03 2.10 2.44
C ALA A 56 -10.19 1.51 3.85
N ALA A 57 -11.35 0.92 4.18
CA ALA A 57 -11.61 0.35 5.49
C ALA A 57 -10.81 -0.95 5.72
N GLY A 58 -10.80 -1.85 4.72
CA GLY A 58 -10.01 -3.08 4.72
C GLY A 58 -8.52 -2.78 4.80
N ILE A 59 -8.03 -1.85 3.99
CA ILE A 59 -6.62 -1.41 4.01
C ILE A 59 -6.27 -0.83 5.38
N ALA A 60 -7.12 0.03 5.94
CA ALA A 60 -6.89 0.62 7.25
C ALA A 60 -6.79 -0.47 8.35
N ALA A 61 -7.72 -1.44 8.35
CA ALA A 61 -7.68 -2.56 9.28
C ALA A 61 -6.41 -3.40 9.13
N PHE A 62 -6.02 -3.70 7.90
CA PHE A 62 -4.79 -4.44 7.59
C PHE A 62 -3.54 -3.73 8.13
N LEU A 63 -3.44 -2.41 7.92
CA LEU A 63 -2.31 -1.61 8.36
C LEU A 63 -2.24 -1.45 9.88
N ARG A 64 -3.39 -1.26 10.55
CA ARG A 64 -3.48 -1.27 12.02
C ARG A 64 -2.99 -2.59 12.60
N GLY A 65 -3.40 -3.72 12.01
CA GLY A 65 -2.93 -5.06 12.39
C GLY A 65 -1.42 -5.25 12.25
N ARG A 66 -0.72 -4.35 11.54
CA ARG A 66 0.74 -4.33 11.36
C ARG A 66 1.44 -3.24 12.16
N GLY A 67 0.72 -2.55 13.05
CA GLY A 67 1.29 -1.51 13.90
C GLY A 67 1.47 -0.15 13.22
N ALA A 68 0.84 0.09 12.07
CA ALA A 68 0.75 1.44 11.52
C ALA A 68 -0.02 2.34 12.48
N ARG A 69 0.49 3.55 12.71
CA ARG A 69 -0.12 4.54 13.61
C ARG A 69 -1.37 5.12 12.95
N GLU A 70 -2.34 5.57 13.75
CA GLU A 70 -3.60 6.13 13.21
C GLU A 70 -3.40 7.26 12.21
N TRP A 71 -2.42 8.16 12.44
CA TRP A 71 -2.12 9.23 11.49
C TRP A 71 -1.53 8.71 10.17
N GLN A 72 -0.75 7.63 10.19
CA GLN A 72 -0.23 6.98 8.98
C GLN A 72 -1.39 6.31 8.22
N VAL A 73 -2.24 5.59 8.95
CA VAL A 73 -3.42 4.92 8.38
C VAL A 73 -4.36 5.92 7.72
N GLY A 74 -4.70 7.01 8.42
CA GLY A 74 -5.54 8.08 7.87
C GLY A 74 -4.92 8.79 6.67
N LEU A 75 -3.59 8.73 6.52
CA LEU A 75 -2.89 9.33 5.39
C LEU A 75 -2.89 8.45 4.14
N VAL A 76 -2.78 7.12 4.32
CA VAL A 76 -2.50 6.20 3.20
C VAL A 76 -3.70 5.35 2.79
N ALA A 77 -4.68 5.10 3.65
CA ALA A 77 -5.70 4.08 3.41
C ALA A 77 -6.54 4.36 2.15
N GLU A 78 -7.07 5.58 2.02
CA GLU A 78 -7.90 5.99 0.88
C GLU A 78 -7.08 6.13 -0.42
N PRO A 79 -5.92 6.83 -0.44
CA PRO A 79 -5.08 6.87 -1.64
C PRO A 79 -4.60 5.50 -2.14
N LEU A 80 -4.37 4.55 -1.24
CA LEU A 80 -3.99 3.18 -1.61
C LEU A 80 -5.16 2.37 -2.18
N ALA A 81 -6.37 2.52 -1.64
CA ALA A 81 -7.58 1.90 -2.18
C ALA A 81 -7.81 2.36 -3.62
N ASP A 82 -7.76 3.68 -3.84
CA ASP A 82 -7.86 4.30 -5.16
C ASP A 82 -6.80 3.77 -6.15
N ALA A 83 -5.59 3.53 -5.66
CA ALA A 83 -4.50 2.99 -6.48
C ALA A 83 -4.73 1.51 -6.84
N PHE A 84 -5.34 0.73 -5.95
CA PHE A 84 -5.67 -0.67 -6.21
C PHE A 84 -6.84 -0.81 -7.19
N GLU A 85 -7.87 0.04 -7.09
CA GLU A 85 -8.94 0.07 -8.10
C GLU A 85 -8.41 0.42 -9.50
N ARG A 86 -7.50 1.40 -9.59
CA ARG A 86 -6.89 1.82 -10.87
C ARG A 86 -5.95 0.78 -11.47
N SER A 87 -5.32 -0.08 -10.66
CA SER A 87 -4.42 -1.13 -11.14
C SER A 87 -5.15 -2.37 -11.67
N GLY A 88 -6.49 -2.38 -11.63
CA GLY A 88 -7.33 -3.37 -12.31
C GLY A 88 -7.92 -4.46 -11.43
N GLU A 89 -7.88 -4.31 -10.10
CA GLU A 89 -8.61 -5.18 -9.18
C GLU A 89 -9.89 -4.48 -8.71
N ARG A 90 -11.03 -5.07 -9.02
CA ARG A 90 -12.35 -4.65 -8.56
C ARG A 90 -12.96 -5.78 -7.76
#